data_AF-A0A4V3IIB3-F1
#
_entry.id   AF-A0A4V3IIB3-F1
#
_cell.length_a   1.000
_cell.length_b   1.000
_cell.length_c   1.000
_cell.angle_alpha   90.00
_cell.angle_beta   90.00
_cell.angle_gamma   90.00
#
_symmetry.space_group_name_H-M   'P 1'
#
loop_
_entity.id
_entity.type
_entity.pdbx_description
1 polymer ?
#
loop_
_entity_poly.entity_id
_entity_poly.type
_entity_poly.pdbx_seq_one_letter_code
_entity_poly.pdbx_strand_id
1 'polypeptide(L)'
;MSDAASNDSGNNFVTNDDDGEGGGDGFEEYNPPADRFLTAQVWWIASELVRRHPHLRVSGHEVPGDGRLVIVHDEQDGMSIQWDLVGGCKYLVNGVVTRISWIEMMAAISPHETVKRIEVATGLGIPKATPVTTPRSLTYRVIASALATAVDDRHEWCAVPAPMMPTDEPDCPYFRSFPTALEARDAYARAALQLVVATGRGIHFFQPFWALLRNLEPIAIFDAAGVIHTVMGATELMPAYEYIDRRLALTTARVLGPYLP
;
A
#
# COMPACT_ATOMS: atom_id res chain seq x y z
N MET A 1 41.18 -45.97 -19.81
CA MET A 1 39.92 -45.82 -19.07
C MET A 1 40.30 -45.10 -17.78
N SER A 2 40.36 -43.76 -17.77
CA SER A 2 39.25 -42.82 -17.47
C SER A 2 38.69 -43.07 -16.05
N ASP A 3 38.65 -42.17 -15.08
CA ASP A 3 38.80 -40.71 -15.05
C ASP A 3 39.25 -40.23 -13.65
N ALA A 4 39.78 -39.01 -13.61
CA ALA A 4 40.16 -38.27 -12.43
C ALA A 4 38.97 -37.52 -11.81
N ALA A 5 39.00 -37.32 -10.48
CA ALA A 5 38.37 -36.18 -9.82
C ALA A 5 39.13 -35.85 -8.53
N SER A 6 39.88 -34.76 -8.60
CA SER A 6 40.52 -34.06 -7.47
C SER A 6 39.47 -33.13 -6.85
N ASN A 7 39.21 -33.28 -5.55
CA ASN A 7 38.52 -32.27 -4.74
C ASN A 7 39.50 -31.79 -3.68
N ASP A 8 40.18 -30.69 -4.01
CA ASP A 8 40.92 -29.86 -3.07
C ASP A 8 39.93 -28.89 -2.40
N SER A 9 39.54 -29.22 -1.17
CA SER A 9 38.67 -28.39 -0.33
C SER A 9 39.52 -27.39 0.44
N GLY A 10 39.76 -26.23 -0.19
CA GLY A 10 40.37 -25.07 0.44
C GLY A 10 39.37 -24.31 1.32
N ASN A 11 39.69 -24.28 2.63
CA ASN A 11 39.17 -23.31 3.59
C ASN A 11 39.34 -21.87 3.07
N ASN A 12 38.30 -21.04 3.22
CA ASN A 12 38.46 -19.64 3.59
C ASN A 12 37.15 -19.10 4.17
N PHE A 13 37.07 -19.12 5.51
CA PHE A 13 36.20 -18.23 6.26
C PHE A 13 36.74 -16.81 6.11
N VAL A 14 35.95 -15.91 5.55
CA VAL A 14 36.18 -14.46 5.68
C VAL A 14 35.05 -13.90 6.53
N THR A 15 35.40 -13.62 7.78
CA THR A 15 34.72 -12.67 8.66
C THR A 15 35.00 -11.27 8.13
N ASN A 16 33.97 -10.54 7.71
CA ASN A 16 34.07 -9.09 7.54
C ASN A 16 33.04 -8.44 8.49
N ASP A 17 33.49 -8.18 9.71
CA ASP A 17 33.18 -6.92 10.36
C ASP A 17 33.95 -5.85 9.57
N ASP A 18 33.27 -4.87 8.96
CA ASP A 18 33.92 -3.60 8.67
C ASP A 18 32.92 -2.45 8.63
N ASP A 19 33.16 -1.51 9.53
CA ASP A 19 32.55 -0.20 9.62
C ASP A 19 33.14 0.67 8.49
N GLY A 20 32.26 1.18 7.61
CA GLY A 20 32.48 2.39 6.83
C GLY A 20 33.71 2.47 5.92
N GLU A 21 33.54 2.18 4.64
CA GLU A 21 33.90 3.05 3.51
C GLU A 21 33.51 2.37 2.20
N GLY A 22 33.11 3.16 1.21
CA GLY A 22 32.46 2.71 -0.03
C GLY A 22 33.19 1.57 -0.75
N GLY A 23 32.61 0.37 -0.68
CA GLY A 23 32.98 -0.80 -1.46
C GLY A 23 31.76 -1.38 -2.15
N GLY A 24 31.39 -0.81 -3.31
CA GLY A 24 30.44 -1.45 -4.22
C GLY A 24 31.02 -2.78 -4.69
N ASP A 25 30.21 -3.83 -4.65
CA ASP A 25 30.53 -5.23 -4.94
C ASP A 25 30.94 -5.54 -6.40
N GLY A 26 31.19 -4.50 -7.21
CA GLY A 26 31.52 -4.63 -8.63
C GLY A 26 30.36 -5.08 -9.50
N PHE A 27 29.15 -5.20 -8.95
CA PHE A 27 27.91 -5.28 -9.73
C PHE A 27 27.41 -3.86 -10.05
N GLU A 28 26.64 -3.74 -11.13
CA GLU A 28 26.00 -2.49 -11.55
C GLU A 28 25.29 -1.85 -10.36
N GLU A 29 25.49 -0.54 -10.13
CA GLU A 29 24.82 0.20 -9.05
C GLU A 29 23.33 -0.11 -9.11
N TYR A 30 22.79 -0.69 -8.03
CA TYR A 30 21.40 -1.14 -8.01
C TYR A 30 20.49 0.08 -8.15
N ASN A 31 19.99 0.28 -9.36
CA ASN A 31 18.93 1.22 -9.63
C ASN A 31 17.61 0.47 -9.48
N PRO A 32 16.83 0.73 -8.42
CA PRO A 32 15.52 0.11 -8.30
C PRO A 32 14.66 0.46 -9.54
N PRO A 33 13.68 -0.41 -9.89
CA PRO A 33 12.70 -0.05 -10.90
C PRO A 33 12.08 1.33 -10.62
N ALA A 34 11.68 2.05 -11.66
CA ALA A 34 11.12 3.39 -11.49
C ALA A 34 9.95 3.41 -10.49
N ASP A 35 9.85 4.47 -9.69
CA ASP A 35 8.90 4.64 -8.58
C ASP A 35 7.45 4.24 -8.89
N ARG A 36 7.00 4.44 -10.13
CA ARG A 36 5.66 4.03 -10.59
C ARG A 36 5.43 2.52 -10.55
N PHE A 37 6.44 1.71 -10.90
CA PHE A 37 6.37 0.25 -10.80
C PHE A 37 6.35 -0.17 -9.32
N LEU A 38 7.20 0.45 -8.51
CA LEU A 38 7.26 0.19 -7.08
C LEU A 38 5.94 0.54 -6.40
N THR A 39 5.40 1.73 -6.67
CA THR A 39 4.14 2.24 -6.13
C THR A 39 2.97 1.32 -6.49
N ALA A 40 2.86 0.91 -7.77
CA ALA A 40 1.84 -0.05 -8.19
C ALA A 40 1.98 -1.40 -7.45
N GLN A 41 3.22 -1.88 -7.29
CA GLN A 41 3.49 -3.15 -6.60
C GLN A 41 3.21 -3.09 -5.09
N VAL A 42 3.54 -1.98 -4.42
CA VAL A 42 3.19 -1.73 -3.01
C VAL A 42 1.69 -1.83 -2.82
N TRP A 43 0.92 -1.07 -3.62
CA TRP A 43 -0.53 -1.03 -3.51
C TRP A 43 -1.17 -2.37 -3.82
N TRP A 44 -0.65 -3.13 -4.78
CA TRP A 44 -1.09 -4.48 -5.05
C TRP A 44 -0.92 -5.38 -3.81
N ILE A 45 0.29 -5.42 -3.22
CA ILE A 45 0.60 -6.26 -2.05
C ILE A 45 -0.24 -5.84 -0.84
N ALA A 46 -0.29 -4.54 -0.55
CA ALA A 46 -1.06 -4.00 0.58
C ALA A 46 -2.56 -4.32 0.45
N SER A 47 -3.13 -4.14 -0.75
CA SER A 47 -4.54 -4.45 -1.00
C SER A 47 -4.85 -5.95 -0.87
N GLU A 48 -3.92 -6.82 -1.29
CA GLU A 48 -4.08 -8.26 -1.18
C GLU A 48 -3.97 -8.74 0.28
N LEU A 49 -3.06 -8.14 1.07
CA LEU A 49 -2.99 -8.39 2.52
C LEU A 49 -4.30 -8.02 3.21
N VAL A 50 -4.87 -6.84 2.96
CA VAL A 50 -6.15 -6.44 3.56
C VAL A 50 -7.33 -7.30 3.07
N ARG A 51 -7.32 -7.74 1.80
CA ARG A 51 -8.34 -8.67 1.28
C ARG A 51 -8.29 -10.01 2.00
N ARG A 52 -7.09 -10.51 2.27
CA ARG A 52 -6.84 -11.81 2.94
C ARG A 52 -7.01 -11.71 4.46
N HIS A 53 -6.83 -10.52 5.03
CA HIS A 53 -6.96 -10.21 6.45
C HIS A 53 -7.83 -8.95 6.66
N PRO A 54 -9.17 -9.07 6.62
CA PRO A 54 -10.08 -7.92 6.59
C PRO A 54 -10.06 -7.01 7.83
N HIS A 55 -9.42 -7.45 8.92
CA HIS A 55 -9.21 -6.66 10.13
C HIS A 55 -8.09 -5.62 9.95
N LEU A 56 -7.19 -5.81 8.97
CA LEU A 56 -6.12 -4.87 8.66
C LEU A 56 -6.62 -3.60 7.96
N ARG A 57 -5.77 -2.59 7.96
CA ARG A 57 -5.95 -1.27 7.35
C ARG A 57 -4.68 -0.85 6.64
N VAL A 58 -4.82 0.03 5.65
CA VAL A 58 -3.70 0.75 5.05
C VAL A 58 -3.73 2.18 5.57
N SER A 59 -2.59 2.65 6.06
CA SER A 59 -2.27 4.05 6.34
C SER A 59 -1.07 4.48 5.50
N GLY A 60 -0.80 5.78 5.47
CA GLY A 60 0.39 6.29 4.79
C GLY A 60 0.90 7.57 5.44
N HIS A 61 2.16 7.86 5.15
CA HIS A 61 2.83 9.08 5.58
C HIS A 61 3.80 9.53 4.50
N GLU A 62 3.90 10.84 4.30
CA GLU A 62 5.02 11.40 3.56
C GLU A 62 6.14 11.72 4.54
N VAL A 63 7.31 11.14 4.32
CA VAL A 63 8.51 11.35 5.13
C VAL A 63 9.46 12.22 4.33
N PRO A 64 9.86 13.41 4.83
CA PRO A 64 10.86 14.23 4.15
C PRO A 64 12.15 13.44 3.93
N GLY A 65 12.60 13.34 2.67
CA GLY A 65 13.80 12.59 2.29
C GLY A 65 13.55 11.11 1.95
N ASP A 66 12.67 10.41 2.68
CA ASP A 66 12.39 8.98 2.46
C ASP A 66 11.17 8.73 1.54
N GLY A 67 10.46 9.79 1.16
CA GLY A 67 9.35 9.74 0.22
C GLY A 67 8.05 9.21 0.83
N ARG A 68 7.27 8.48 0.02
CA ARG A 68 5.93 8.01 0.39
C ARG A 68 6.03 6.65 1.10
N LEU A 69 5.59 6.61 2.35
CA LEU A 69 5.49 5.40 3.16
C LEU A 69 4.06 4.86 3.10
N VAL A 70 3.90 3.59 2.76
CA VAL A 70 2.64 2.85 2.88
C VAL A 70 2.76 1.86 4.02
N ILE A 71 1.77 1.82 4.89
CA ILE A 71 1.79 0.99 6.10
C ILE A 71 0.52 0.13 6.12
N VAL A 72 0.67 -1.18 6.21
CA VAL A 72 -0.41 -2.11 6.56
C VAL A 72 -0.30 -2.43 8.04
N HIS A 73 -1.39 -2.24 8.79
CA HIS A 73 -1.39 -2.46 10.23
C HIS A 73 -2.76 -2.95 10.73
N ASP A 74 -2.78 -3.50 11.95
CA ASP A 74 -4.02 -3.77 12.66
C ASP A 74 -4.57 -2.51 13.37
N GLU A 75 -5.77 -2.60 13.93
CA GLU A 75 -6.41 -1.47 14.61
C GLU A 75 -5.72 -1.06 15.93
N GLN A 76 -4.93 -1.96 16.52
CA GLN A 76 -4.23 -1.72 17.79
C GLN A 76 -2.78 -1.26 17.59
N ASP A 77 -2.34 -1.18 16.33
CA ASP A 77 -0.93 -0.99 15.93
C ASP A 77 0.01 -2.03 16.58
N GLY A 78 -0.52 -3.23 16.85
CA GLY A 78 0.25 -4.36 17.41
C GLY A 78 1.16 -5.02 16.37
N MET A 79 0.84 -4.82 15.10
CA MET A 79 1.61 -5.28 13.93
C MET A 79 1.57 -4.20 12.87
N SER A 80 2.72 -3.90 12.27
CA SER A 80 2.83 -3.06 11.09
C SER A 80 3.82 -3.62 10.07
N ILE A 81 3.47 -3.47 8.81
CA ILE A 81 4.28 -3.79 7.64
C ILE A 81 4.39 -2.51 6.82
N GLN A 82 5.60 -2.08 6.51
CA GLN A 82 5.88 -0.77 5.94
C GLN A 82 6.61 -0.93 4.62
N TRP A 83 6.25 -0.11 3.63
CA TRP A 83 6.94 -0.03 2.35
C TRP A 83 7.40 1.39 2.07
N ASP A 84 8.67 1.51 1.74
CA ASP A 84 9.26 2.72 1.18
C ASP A 84 9.91 2.41 -0.18
N LEU A 85 10.07 3.44 -1.01
CA LEU A 85 10.53 3.28 -2.38
C LEU A 85 12.03 2.95 -2.48
N VAL A 86 12.80 3.12 -1.40
CA VAL A 86 14.25 2.90 -1.38
C VAL A 86 14.59 1.50 -0.86
N GLY A 87 14.15 1.19 0.36
CA GLY A 87 14.52 -0.01 1.12
C GLY A 87 13.55 -1.19 0.99
N GLY A 88 12.42 -1.03 0.31
CA GLY A 88 11.44 -2.10 0.10
C GLY A 88 10.52 -2.30 1.31
N CYS A 89 10.29 -3.56 1.68
CA CYS A 89 9.35 -3.95 2.74
C CYS A 89 10.07 -4.15 4.08
N LYS A 90 9.49 -3.62 5.16
CA LYS A 90 9.99 -3.73 6.54
C LYS A 90 8.86 -4.14 7.48
N TYR A 91 9.14 -5.04 8.42
CA TYR A 91 8.21 -5.44 9.49
C TYR A 91 8.97 -5.98 10.70
N LEU A 92 8.32 -6.04 11.87
CA LEU A 92 8.92 -6.57 13.09
C LEU A 92 8.59 -8.07 13.27
N VAL A 93 9.61 -8.84 13.65
CA VAL A 93 9.48 -10.24 14.08
C VAL A 93 10.16 -10.37 15.43
N ASN A 94 9.38 -10.62 16.49
CA ASN A 94 9.89 -10.71 17.87
C ASN A 94 10.76 -9.50 18.28
N GLY A 95 10.38 -8.29 17.85
CA GLY A 95 11.10 -7.05 18.12
C GLY A 95 12.31 -6.78 17.20
N VAL A 96 12.62 -7.68 16.28
CA VAL A 96 13.70 -7.52 15.30
C VAL A 96 13.14 -7.03 13.97
N VAL A 97 13.72 -5.96 13.42
CA VAL A 97 13.36 -5.45 12.08
C VAL A 97 13.81 -6.45 11.03
N THR A 98 12.85 -7.03 10.33
CA THR A 98 13.04 -7.88 9.16
C THR A 98 12.77 -7.06 7.90
N ARG A 99 13.52 -7.34 6.83
CA ARG A 99 13.40 -6.63 5.55
C ARG A 99 13.22 -7.62 4.40
N ILE A 100 12.49 -7.19 3.37
CA ILE A 100 12.47 -7.82 2.05
C ILE A 100 12.80 -6.72 1.05
N SER A 101 13.93 -6.85 0.38
CA SER A 101 14.40 -5.86 -0.60
C SER A 101 13.51 -5.84 -1.85
N TRP A 102 13.61 -4.76 -2.62
CA TRP A 102 12.97 -4.68 -3.93
C TRP A 102 13.47 -5.77 -4.89
N ILE A 103 14.75 -6.12 -4.85
CA ILE A 103 15.31 -7.23 -5.65
C ILE A 103 14.57 -8.52 -5.34
N GLU A 104 14.46 -8.88 -4.05
CA GLU A 104 13.76 -10.11 -3.64
C GLU A 104 12.28 -10.09 -4.04
N MET A 105 11.59 -8.96 -3.85
CA MET A 105 10.18 -8.85 -4.19
C MET A 105 9.92 -8.93 -5.70
N MET A 106 10.80 -8.34 -6.53
CA MET A 106 10.67 -8.33 -7.99
C MET A 106 11.19 -9.63 -8.63
N ALA A 107 12.10 -10.35 -7.97
CA ALA A 107 12.57 -11.66 -8.42
C ALA A 107 11.60 -12.81 -8.08
N ALA A 108 10.59 -12.56 -7.24
CA ALA A 108 9.59 -13.55 -6.90
C ALA A 108 8.81 -14.02 -8.14
N ILE A 109 8.49 -15.31 -8.22
CA ILE A 109 7.77 -15.89 -9.38
C ILE A 109 6.38 -15.27 -9.51
N SER A 110 5.79 -14.90 -8.38
CA SER A 110 4.51 -14.20 -8.31
C SER A 110 4.50 -13.25 -7.11
N PRO A 111 3.86 -12.08 -7.22
CA PRO A 111 3.63 -11.19 -6.08
C PRO A 111 2.93 -11.86 -4.87
N HIS A 112 2.19 -12.96 -5.10
CA HIS A 112 1.58 -13.75 -4.03
C HIS A 112 2.60 -14.46 -3.13
N GLU A 113 3.81 -14.72 -3.63
CA GLU A 113 4.89 -15.31 -2.84
C GLU A 113 5.36 -14.34 -1.76
N THR A 114 5.55 -13.06 -2.12
CA THR A 114 5.86 -11.99 -1.18
C THR A 114 4.74 -11.83 -0.13
N VAL A 115 3.47 -11.85 -0.55
CA VAL A 115 2.32 -11.81 0.37
C VAL A 115 2.40 -12.97 1.38
N LYS A 116 2.60 -14.21 0.92
CA LYS A 116 2.69 -15.38 1.80
C LYS A 116 3.91 -15.31 2.73
N ARG A 117 5.05 -14.82 2.25
CA ARG A 117 6.27 -14.62 3.06
C ARG A 117 5.98 -13.64 4.21
N ILE A 118 5.30 -12.54 3.93
CA ILE A 118 4.88 -11.57 4.95
C ILE A 118 3.89 -12.22 5.92
N GLU A 119 2.86 -12.91 5.42
CA GLU A 119 1.83 -13.57 6.26
C GLU A 119 2.45 -14.56 7.28
N VAL A 120 3.42 -15.35 6.83
CA VAL A 120 4.12 -16.31 7.69
C VAL A 120 5.03 -15.60 8.67
N ALA A 121 5.83 -14.64 8.21
CA ALA A 121 6.84 -13.99 9.04
C ALA A 121 6.23 -13.08 10.14
N THR A 122 5.10 -12.43 9.84
CA THR A 122 4.38 -11.57 10.79
C THR A 122 3.43 -12.35 11.71
N GLY A 123 3.24 -13.66 11.50
CA GLY A 123 2.34 -14.47 12.30
C GLY A 123 0.85 -14.27 12.00
N LEU A 124 0.49 -13.49 10.96
CA LEU A 124 -0.88 -13.39 10.45
C LEU A 124 -1.44 -14.75 10.03
N GLY A 125 -0.56 -15.65 9.59
CA GLY A 125 -0.91 -16.95 9.04
C GLY A 125 -1.51 -16.83 7.65
N ILE A 126 -1.55 -17.96 6.93
CA ILE A 126 -2.11 -18.02 5.58
C ILE A 126 -3.59 -18.42 5.70
N PRO A 127 -4.54 -17.57 5.27
CA PRO A 127 -5.96 -17.92 5.30
C PRO A 127 -6.25 -19.17 4.46
N LYS A 128 -6.97 -20.12 5.05
CA LYS A 128 -7.37 -21.38 4.37
C LYS A 128 -8.38 -21.15 3.24
N ALA A 129 -9.20 -20.11 3.37
CA ALA A 129 -10.16 -19.67 2.36
C ALA A 129 -10.02 -18.16 2.16
N THR A 130 -10.33 -17.68 0.97
CA THR A 130 -10.31 -16.24 0.72
C THR A 130 -11.54 -15.59 1.37
N PRO A 131 -11.36 -14.59 2.25
CA PRO A 131 -12.48 -13.90 2.86
C PRO A 131 -13.39 -13.21 1.84
N VAL A 132 -14.63 -12.93 2.27
CA VAL A 132 -15.56 -12.12 1.48
C VAL A 132 -14.97 -10.73 1.28
N THR A 133 -15.07 -10.20 0.07
CA THR A 133 -14.61 -8.85 -0.25
C THR A 133 -15.42 -7.84 0.56
N THR A 134 -14.72 -6.98 1.30
CA THR A 134 -15.32 -5.87 2.05
C THR A 134 -15.19 -4.56 1.28
N PRO A 135 -16.02 -3.54 1.56
CA PRO A 135 -15.88 -2.22 0.92
C PRO A 135 -14.49 -1.62 1.08
N ARG A 136 -13.88 -1.74 2.26
CA ARG A 136 -12.50 -1.33 2.53
C ARG A 136 -11.50 -2.04 1.62
N SER A 137 -11.53 -3.38 1.59
CA SER A 137 -10.60 -4.15 0.75
C SER A 137 -10.79 -3.83 -0.73
N LEU A 138 -12.02 -3.57 -1.16
CA LEU A 138 -12.33 -3.18 -2.54
C LEU A 138 -11.75 -1.80 -2.88
N THR A 139 -11.80 -0.85 -1.95
CA THR A 139 -11.19 0.48 -2.09
C THR A 139 -9.71 0.38 -2.44
N TYR A 140 -8.93 -0.32 -1.62
CA TYR A 140 -7.49 -0.48 -1.85
C TYR A 140 -7.19 -1.25 -3.14
N ARG A 141 -8.03 -2.22 -3.50
CA ARG A 141 -7.89 -2.97 -4.74
C ARG A 141 -8.18 -2.12 -5.98
N VAL A 142 -9.15 -1.20 -5.92
CA VAL A 142 -9.43 -0.26 -7.02
C VAL A 142 -8.26 0.73 -7.17
N ILE A 143 -7.70 1.23 -6.07
CA ILE A 143 -6.48 2.06 -6.10
C ILE A 143 -5.32 1.29 -6.75
N ALA A 144 -5.05 0.06 -6.30
CA ALA A 144 -4.00 -0.79 -6.87
C ALA A 144 -4.23 -1.05 -8.38
N SER A 145 -5.48 -1.32 -8.79
CA SER A 145 -5.83 -1.53 -10.19
C SER A 145 -5.63 -0.27 -11.05
N ALA A 146 -5.93 0.91 -10.52
CA ALA A 146 -5.74 2.17 -11.22
C ALA A 146 -4.24 2.46 -11.43
N LEU A 147 -3.42 2.30 -10.38
CA LEU A 147 -1.98 2.50 -10.44
C LEU A 147 -1.29 1.51 -11.38
N ALA A 148 -1.72 0.25 -11.39
CA ALA A 148 -1.23 -0.75 -12.34
C ALA A 148 -1.61 -0.41 -13.79
N THR A 149 -2.80 0.16 -14.02
CA THR A 149 -3.25 0.58 -15.36
C THR A 149 -2.43 1.77 -15.87
N ALA A 150 -2.00 2.66 -14.97
CA ALA A 150 -1.30 3.89 -15.29
C ALA A 150 0.23 3.79 -15.24
N VAL A 151 0.80 2.58 -15.09
CA VAL A 151 2.24 2.41 -14.83
C VAL A 151 3.14 2.96 -15.95
N ASP A 152 2.67 2.90 -17.20
CA ASP A 152 3.37 3.43 -18.38
C ASP A 152 2.77 4.74 -18.89
N ASP A 153 1.89 5.37 -18.11
CA ASP A 153 1.33 6.67 -18.46
C ASP A 153 2.41 7.76 -18.47
N ARG A 154 2.20 8.79 -19.29
CA ARG A 154 3.11 9.95 -19.37
C ARG A 154 3.05 10.84 -18.14
N HIS A 155 1.96 10.80 -17.38
CA HIS A 155 1.79 11.51 -16.13
C HIS A 155 2.18 10.62 -14.95
N GLU A 156 2.68 11.19 -13.87
CA GLU A 156 2.92 10.45 -12.64
C GLU A 156 1.60 10.15 -11.94
N TRP A 157 1.41 8.91 -11.50
CA TRP A 157 0.26 8.49 -10.71
C TRP A 157 0.69 7.99 -9.35
N CYS A 158 -0.01 8.44 -8.31
CA CYS A 158 0.21 7.95 -6.95
C CYS A 158 -1.07 8.07 -6.12
N ALA A 159 -1.14 7.31 -5.03
CA ALA A 159 -2.17 7.48 -4.02
C ALA A 159 -1.53 7.94 -2.71
N VAL A 160 -2.08 9.00 -2.12
CA VAL A 160 -1.58 9.63 -0.90
C VAL A 160 -2.69 9.72 0.15
N PRO A 161 -2.36 9.71 1.45
CA PRO A 161 -3.35 9.98 2.48
C PRO A 161 -3.99 11.35 2.28
N ALA A 162 -5.31 11.41 2.39
CA ALA A 162 -6.05 12.67 2.44
C ALA A 162 -6.47 12.92 3.90
N PRO A 163 -5.64 13.62 4.70
CA PRO A 163 -5.90 13.76 6.13
C PRO A 163 -7.22 14.49 6.39
N MET A 164 -8.03 13.88 7.26
CA MET A 164 -9.21 14.47 7.86
C MET A 164 -8.88 14.73 9.33
N MET A 165 -8.04 15.71 9.60
CA MET A 165 -7.85 16.19 10.96
C MET A 165 -8.95 17.23 11.21
N PRO A 166 -9.95 16.96 12.06
CA PRO A 166 -11.08 17.89 12.25
C PRO A 166 -10.68 19.24 12.84
N THR A 167 -9.45 19.33 13.35
CA THR A 167 -8.89 20.48 14.05
C THR A 167 -7.80 21.21 13.24
N ASP A 168 -7.38 20.67 12.10
CA ASP A 168 -6.34 21.31 11.30
C ASP A 168 -6.97 22.35 10.38
N GLU A 169 -6.60 23.62 10.58
CA GLU A 169 -6.82 24.68 9.62
C GLU A 169 -5.49 25.02 8.93
N PRO A 170 -5.46 25.15 7.58
CA PRO A 170 -6.56 24.98 6.65
C PRO A 170 -6.87 23.50 6.33
N ASP A 171 -8.11 23.26 5.90
CA ASP A 171 -8.55 21.97 5.34
C ASP A 171 -7.56 21.42 4.29
N CYS A 172 -7.36 20.09 4.32
CA CYS A 172 -6.56 19.39 3.34
C CYS A 172 -7.00 19.75 1.90
N PRO A 173 -6.08 20.27 1.04
CA PRO A 173 -6.44 20.84 -0.25
C PRO A 173 -7.00 19.81 -1.23
N TYR A 174 -6.75 18.52 -1.03
CA TYR A 174 -7.24 17.45 -1.90
C TYR A 174 -8.76 17.37 -1.98
N PHE A 175 -9.49 17.82 -0.96
CA PHE A 175 -10.96 17.75 -0.95
C PHE A 175 -11.65 18.87 -1.75
N ARG A 176 -10.94 19.95 -2.11
CA ARG A 176 -11.55 21.19 -2.65
C ARG A 176 -12.36 20.96 -3.92
N SER A 177 -11.94 20.03 -4.77
CA SER A 177 -12.60 19.73 -6.05
C SER A 177 -13.73 18.71 -5.93
N PHE A 178 -14.01 18.19 -4.73
CA PHE A 178 -14.91 17.05 -4.51
C PHE A 178 -15.94 17.35 -3.41
N PRO A 179 -17.07 18.03 -3.72
CA PRO A 179 -18.09 18.38 -2.73
C PRO A 179 -18.61 17.19 -1.92
N THR A 180 -18.83 16.04 -2.57
CA THR A 180 -19.30 14.84 -1.87
C THR A 180 -18.25 14.24 -0.94
N ALA A 181 -16.95 14.45 -1.21
CA ALA A 181 -15.88 14.04 -0.31
C ALA A 181 -15.80 14.94 0.92
N LEU A 182 -16.04 16.26 0.77
CA LEU A 182 -16.15 17.19 1.89
C LEU A 182 -17.31 16.81 2.82
N GLU A 183 -18.48 16.48 2.24
CA GLU A 183 -19.64 16.03 3.02
C GLU A 183 -19.35 14.73 3.80
N ALA A 184 -18.73 13.75 3.13
CA ALA A 184 -18.31 12.49 3.75
C ALA A 184 -17.31 12.74 4.88
N ARG A 185 -16.30 13.58 4.62
CA ARG A 185 -15.29 13.99 5.59
C ARG A 185 -15.93 14.60 6.83
N ASP A 186 -16.83 15.55 6.67
CA ASP A 186 -17.50 16.19 7.79
C ASP A 186 -18.37 15.20 8.58
N ALA A 187 -18.99 14.23 7.90
CA ALA A 187 -19.72 13.15 8.55
C ALA A 187 -18.81 12.24 9.38
N TYR A 188 -17.66 11.83 8.84
CA TYR A 188 -16.65 11.07 9.56
C TYR A 188 -16.10 11.84 10.77
N ALA A 189 -15.82 13.13 10.63
CA ALA A 189 -15.34 13.98 11.71
C ALA A 189 -16.37 14.08 12.85
N ARG A 190 -17.65 14.27 12.52
CA ARG A 190 -18.74 14.25 13.52
C ARG A 190 -18.85 12.90 14.24
N ALA A 191 -18.80 11.80 13.49
CA ALA A 191 -18.87 10.45 14.07
C ALA A 191 -17.67 10.16 14.98
N ALA A 192 -16.46 10.56 14.56
CA ALA A 192 -15.24 10.45 15.35
C ALA A 192 -15.35 11.21 16.68
N LEU A 193 -15.81 12.47 16.64
CA LEU A 193 -16.00 13.28 17.85
C LEU A 193 -17.03 12.65 18.80
N GLN A 194 -18.15 12.15 18.27
CA GLN A 194 -19.17 11.46 19.07
C GLN A 194 -18.61 10.22 19.77
N LEU A 195 -17.77 9.44 19.09
CA LEU A 195 -17.13 8.25 19.66
C LEU A 195 -16.16 8.62 20.79
N VAL A 196 -15.35 9.67 20.60
CA VAL A 196 -14.42 10.18 21.63
C VAL A 196 -15.21 10.64 22.86
N VAL A 197 -16.29 11.39 22.67
CA VAL A 197 -17.16 11.85 23.76
C VAL A 197 -17.81 10.68 24.49
N ALA A 198 -18.28 9.66 23.75
CA ALA A 198 -18.98 8.52 24.34
C ALA A 198 -18.06 7.55 25.10
N THR A 199 -16.81 7.39 24.64
CA THR A 199 -15.89 6.36 25.17
C THR A 199 -14.75 6.92 26.02
N GLY A 200 -14.47 8.22 25.93
CA GLY A 200 -13.30 8.85 26.54
C GLY A 200 -11.97 8.39 25.95
N ARG A 201 -11.98 7.63 24.84
CA ARG A 201 -10.77 7.13 24.17
C ARG A 201 -10.53 7.92 22.90
N GLY A 202 -9.28 8.33 22.69
CA GLY A 202 -8.84 8.90 21.41
C GLY A 202 -8.92 7.86 20.29
N ILE A 203 -9.07 8.33 19.05
CA ILE A 203 -9.03 7.47 17.87
C ILE A 203 -7.60 7.52 17.34
N HIS A 204 -6.84 6.45 17.56
CA HIS A 204 -5.50 6.30 17.01
C HIS A 204 -5.61 5.89 15.53
N PHE A 205 -4.81 6.53 14.66
CA PHE A 205 -4.69 6.22 13.23
C PHE A 205 -6.01 6.24 12.44
N PHE A 206 -6.68 7.40 12.42
CA PHE A 206 -7.89 7.61 11.63
C PHE A 206 -7.58 8.24 10.26
N GLN A 207 -7.15 7.42 9.30
CA GLN A 207 -6.95 7.83 7.91
C GLN A 207 -7.98 7.15 6.98
N PRO A 208 -9.26 7.59 7.00
CA PRO A 208 -10.29 6.96 6.18
C PRO A 208 -10.17 7.33 4.71
N PHE A 209 -9.44 8.40 4.34
CA PHE A 209 -9.41 8.91 2.97
C PHE A 209 -8.04 8.78 2.29
N TRP A 210 -8.11 8.52 0.99
CA TRP A 210 -6.97 8.47 0.06
C TRP A 210 -7.26 9.33 -1.16
N ALA A 211 -6.33 10.20 -1.53
CA ALA A 211 -6.39 10.92 -2.80
C ALA A 211 -5.59 10.15 -3.85
N LEU A 212 -6.22 9.87 -5.00
CA LEU A 212 -5.53 9.40 -6.20
C LEU A 212 -5.14 10.64 -7.02
N LEU A 213 -3.85 10.80 -7.25
CA LEU A 213 -3.27 11.94 -7.94
C LEU A 213 -2.78 11.54 -9.34
N ARG A 214 -2.91 12.48 -10.29
CA ARG A 214 -2.27 12.45 -11.61
C ARG A 214 -1.49 13.74 -11.79
N ASN A 215 -0.17 13.68 -11.90
CA ASN A 215 0.71 14.86 -11.89
C ASN A 215 0.43 15.82 -10.72
N LEU A 216 0.30 15.27 -9.51
CA LEU A 216 -0.04 15.99 -8.28
C LEU A 216 -1.46 16.61 -8.24
N GLU A 217 -2.25 16.48 -9.30
CA GLU A 217 -3.64 16.90 -9.33
C GLU A 217 -4.54 15.75 -8.82
N PRO A 218 -5.36 15.97 -7.78
CA PRO A 218 -6.28 14.94 -7.32
C PRO A 218 -7.38 14.73 -8.36
N ILE A 219 -7.58 13.48 -8.77
CA ILE A 219 -8.64 13.08 -9.73
C ILE A 219 -9.80 12.35 -9.05
N ALA A 220 -9.53 11.76 -7.88
CA ALA A 220 -10.52 11.07 -7.07
C ALA A 220 -10.10 11.03 -5.59
N ILE A 221 -11.09 11.07 -4.70
CA ILE A 221 -10.93 10.74 -3.28
C ILE A 221 -11.64 9.41 -3.02
N PHE A 222 -10.97 8.52 -2.31
CA PHE A 222 -11.50 7.24 -1.86
C PHE A 222 -11.71 7.27 -0.35
N ASP A 223 -12.80 6.71 0.15
CA ASP A 223 -13.02 6.52 1.58
C ASP A 223 -12.99 5.04 2.01
N ALA A 224 -12.79 4.81 3.30
CA ALA A 224 -12.72 3.46 3.88
C ALA A 224 -14.07 2.73 3.91
N ALA A 225 -15.19 3.42 3.65
CA ALA A 225 -16.52 2.82 3.48
C ALA A 225 -16.74 2.27 2.08
N GLY A 226 -15.78 2.43 1.16
CA GLY A 226 -15.91 1.94 -0.20
C GLY A 226 -16.67 2.88 -1.10
N VAL A 227 -16.54 4.19 -0.90
CA VAL A 227 -17.05 5.22 -1.80
C VAL A 227 -15.87 5.88 -2.51
N ILE A 228 -16.04 6.08 -3.82
CA ILE A 228 -15.15 6.95 -4.62
C ILE A 228 -15.88 8.25 -4.92
N HIS A 229 -15.19 9.36 -4.71
CA HIS A 229 -15.65 10.71 -4.96
C HIS A 229 -14.83 11.29 -6.11
N THR A 230 -15.51 11.62 -7.19
CA THR A 230 -14.92 12.29 -8.36
C THR A 230 -15.65 13.61 -8.61
N VAL A 231 -15.20 14.40 -9.58
CA VAL A 231 -15.96 15.61 -9.98
C VAL A 231 -17.36 15.28 -10.53
N MET A 232 -17.61 14.03 -10.91
CA MET A 232 -18.92 13.55 -11.33
C MET A 232 -19.84 13.16 -10.15
N GLY A 233 -19.33 13.16 -8.92
CA GLY A 233 -20.06 12.80 -7.71
C GLY A 233 -19.51 11.56 -7.00
N ALA A 234 -20.25 11.10 -5.99
CA ALA A 234 -19.94 9.91 -5.21
C ALA A 234 -20.48 8.64 -5.88
N THR A 235 -19.73 7.54 -5.81
CA THR A 235 -20.15 6.22 -6.27
C THR A 235 -19.74 5.17 -5.25
N GLU A 236 -20.70 4.37 -4.79
CA GLU A 236 -20.42 3.21 -3.95
C GLU A 236 -19.78 2.09 -4.78
N LEU A 237 -18.62 1.61 -4.34
CA LEU A 237 -17.82 0.62 -5.07
C LEU A 237 -18.45 -0.78 -5.01
N MET A 238 -19.05 -1.19 -3.88
CA MET A 238 -19.58 -2.55 -3.75
C MET A 238 -20.73 -2.83 -4.71
N PRO A 239 -21.77 -1.98 -4.83
CA PRO A 239 -22.82 -2.17 -5.84
C PRO A 239 -22.26 -2.17 -7.27
N ALA A 240 -21.31 -1.28 -7.57
CA ALA A 240 -20.67 -1.22 -8.89
C ALA A 240 -19.86 -2.49 -9.20
N TYR A 241 -19.20 -3.07 -8.19
CA TYR A 241 -18.45 -4.31 -8.31
C TYR A 241 -19.35 -5.52 -8.51
N GLU A 242 -20.45 -5.60 -7.77
CA GLU A 242 -21.43 -6.68 -7.91
C GLU A 242 -22.16 -6.63 -9.25
N TYR A 243 -22.52 -5.43 -9.73
CA TYR A 243 -23.18 -5.23 -11.02
C TYR A 243 -22.36 -5.73 -12.21
N ILE A 244 -21.02 -5.73 -12.11
CA ILE A 244 -20.11 -6.18 -13.17
C ILE A 244 -19.49 -7.54 -12.83
N ASP A 245 -20.27 -8.44 -12.24
CA ASP A 245 -19.87 -9.82 -11.91
C ASP A 245 -18.56 -9.91 -11.13
N ARG A 246 -18.31 -8.94 -10.23
CA ARG A 246 -17.13 -8.91 -9.35
C ARG A 246 -15.81 -8.84 -10.12
N ARG A 247 -15.80 -8.17 -11.28
CA ARG A 247 -14.60 -7.97 -12.12
C ARG A 247 -13.90 -6.65 -11.81
N LEU A 248 -12.83 -6.71 -11.01
CA LEU A 248 -12.11 -5.53 -10.52
C LEU A 248 -11.66 -4.55 -11.62
N ALA A 249 -11.10 -5.05 -12.73
CA ALA A 249 -10.64 -4.20 -13.82
C ALA A 249 -11.80 -3.40 -14.45
N LEU A 250 -12.96 -4.04 -14.63
CA LEU A 250 -14.15 -3.38 -15.18
C LEU A 250 -14.78 -2.42 -14.17
N THR A 251 -14.75 -2.76 -12.88
CA THR A 251 -15.17 -1.83 -11.81
C THR A 251 -14.30 -0.58 -11.81
N THR A 252 -12.98 -0.75 -11.88
CA THR A 252 -12.01 0.36 -11.95
C THR A 252 -12.26 1.21 -13.19
N ALA A 253 -12.39 0.60 -14.38
CA ALA A 253 -12.71 1.30 -15.61
C ALA A 253 -14.07 2.02 -15.56
N ARG A 254 -15.07 1.48 -14.85
CA ARG A 254 -16.36 2.13 -14.69
C ARG A 254 -16.29 3.39 -13.84
N VAL A 255 -15.54 3.35 -12.73
CA VAL A 255 -15.53 4.46 -11.76
C VAL A 255 -14.43 5.50 -12.03
N LEU A 256 -13.38 5.11 -12.75
CA LEU A 256 -12.26 5.98 -13.11
C LEU A 256 -12.06 6.18 -14.61
N GLY A 257 -12.85 5.55 -15.47
CA GLY A 257 -12.69 5.56 -16.93
C GLY A 257 -12.40 6.92 -17.55
N PRO A 258 -13.10 8.01 -17.16
CA PRO A 258 -12.81 9.35 -17.68
C PRO A 258 -11.40 9.90 -17.38
N TYR A 259 -10.68 9.31 -16.43
CA TYR A 259 -9.37 9.77 -15.96
C TYR A 259 -8.22 8.84 -16.34
N LEU A 260 -8.53 7.57 -16.61
CA LEU A 260 -7.53 6.57 -17.01
C LEU A 260 -6.86 6.93 -18.35
N PRO A 261 -5.62 6.45 -18.58
CA PRO A 261 -4.89 6.66 -19.84
C PRO A 261 -5.63 6.24 -21.11
#